data_AF-A7IA87-F1
#
_entry.id   AF-A7IA87-F1
#
_cell.length_a   1.000
_cell.length_b   1.000
_cell.length_c   1.000
_cell.angle_alpha   90.00
_cell.angle_beta   90.00
_cell.angle_gamma   90.00
#
_symmetry.space_group_name_H-M   'P 1'
#
loop_
_entity.id
_entity.type
_entity.pdbx_description
1 polymer ?
#
loop_
_entity_poly.entity_id
_entity_poly.type
_entity_poly.pdbx_seq_one_letter_code
_entity_poly.pdbx_strand_id
1 'polypeptide(L)'
;MNAQRIETGTEAGDALGFFETLYSGWLELRDHRRLYLHFIISRSKNRGNTQNLISDWIERGYDVRVVMPRPIMQHILEKFQFVPYRESLPDWYEGIVEIWRRPKVQLRSGLPGKADSFQGKERLSISSSINSRWQRYPGYFCV
;
A
#
# COMPACT_ATOMS: atom_id res chain seq x y z
N MET A 1 -21.94 -0.81 -0.88
CA MET A 1 -20.47 -0.75 -1.09
C MET A 1 -20.01 -2.18 -1.32
N ASN A 2 -19.19 -2.43 -2.33
CA ASN A 2 -18.63 -3.76 -2.56
C ASN A 2 -17.34 -3.89 -1.75
N ALA A 3 -17.44 -4.60 -0.63
CA ALA A 3 -16.34 -5.00 0.21
C ALA A 3 -16.05 -6.48 -0.05
N GLN A 4 -14.83 -6.79 -0.49
CA GLN A 4 -14.38 -8.16 -0.68
C GLN A 4 -13.34 -8.50 0.38
N ARG A 5 -13.64 -9.48 1.21
CA ARG A 5 -12.65 -10.07 2.12
C ARG A 5 -11.69 -10.96 1.32
N ILE A 6 -10.40 -10.73 1.50
CA ILE A 6 -9.32 -11.48 0.86
C ILE A 6 -8.48 -12.12 1.96
N GLU A 7 -8.44 -13.44 1.98
CA GLU A 7 -7.66 -14.22 2.93
C GLU A 7 -6.39 -14.75 2.28
N THR A 8 -5.38 -15.06 3.10
CA THR A 8 -4.20 -15.79 2.64
C THR A 8 -4.58 -17.17 2.09
N GLY A 9 -3.89 -17.66 1.06
CA GLY A 9 -4.15 -18.98 0.48
C GLY A 9 -5.33 -19.00 -0.50
N THR A 10 -5.90 -17.83 -0.79
CA THR A 10 -6.84 -17.62 -1.89
C THR A 10 -6.11 -17.06 -3.10
N GLU A 11 -6.61 -17.33 -4.32
CA GLU A 11 -6.03 -16.77 -5.55
C GLU A 11 -5.94 -15.23 -5.51
N ALA A 12 -6.95 -14.58 -4.91
CA ALA A 12 -6.97 -13.14 -4.74
C ALA A 12 -5.88 -12.64 -3.78
N GLY A 13 -5.59 -13.39 -2.70
CA GLY A 13 -4.51 -13.08 -1.78
C GLY A 13 -3.14 -13.27 -2.43
N ASP A 14 -2.96 -14.37 -3.16
CA ASP A 14 -1.71 -14.67 -3.85
C ASP A 14 -1.39 -13.66 -4.96
N ALA A 15 -2.41 -13.18 -5.69
CA ALA A 15 -2.28 -12.10 -6.66
C ALA A 15 -1.85 -10.76 -6.03
N LEU A 16 -2.03 -10.60 -4.72
CA LEU A 16 -1.57 -9.46 -3.92
C LEU A 16 -0.22 -9.73 -3.24
N GLY A 17 0.39 -10.90 -3.42
CA GLY A 17 1.60 -11.30 -2.69
C GLY A 17 1.34 -11.66 -1.22
N PHE A 18 0.07 -11.81 -0.82
CA PHE A 18 -0.36 -12.15 0.52
C PHE A 18 -0.45 -13.67 0.69
N PHE A 19 0.70 -14.33 0.51
CA PHE A 19 0.81 -15.79 0.51
C PHE A 19 0.63 -16.37 1.92
N GLU A 20 -0.12 -17.47 2.01
CA GLU A 20 -0.37 -18.20 3.26
C GLU A 20 0.88 -18.78 3.91
N THR A 21 1.93 -19.04 3.12
CA THR A 21 3.21 -19.55 3.62
C THR A 21 3.98 -18.48 4.41
N LEU A 22 3.73 -17.20 4.12
CA LEU A 22 4.47 -16.07 4.69
C LEU A 22 3.65 -15.34 5.75
N TYR A 23 2.34 -15.26 5.56
CA TYR A 23 1.46 -14.42 6.37
C TYR A 23 0.26 -15.20 6.91
N SER A 24 -0.31 -14.69 7.99
CA SER A 24 -1.64 -15.03 8.48
C SER A 24 -2.41 -13.74 8.69
N GLY A 25 -3.67 -13.72 8.30
CA GLY A 25 -4.53 -12.55 8.45
C GLY A 25 -5.49 -12.39 7.28
N TRP A 26 -6.03 -11.19 7.13
CA TRP A 26 -6.99 -10.90 6.08
C TRP A 26 -6.96 -9.41 5.69
N LEU A 27 -7.34 -9.18 4.43
CA LEU A 27 -7.46 -7.88 3.81
C LEU A 27 -8.91 -7.63 3.43
N GLU A 28 -9.27 -6.36 3.31
CA GLU A 28 -10.52 -5.95 2.70
C GLU A 28 -10.25 -5.08 1.48
N LEU A 29 -10.74 -5.51 0.32
CA LEU A 29 -10.73 -4.69 -0.88
C LEU A 29 -12.06 -3.94 -0.99
N ARG A 30 -12.01 -2.61 -0.88
CA ARG A 30 -13.14 -1.70 -1.13
C ARG A 30 -12.89 -0.93 -2.44
N ASP A 31 -13.98 -0.62 -3.15
CA ASP A 31 -13.96 0.26 -4.32
C ASP A 31 -12.92 -0.15 -5.40
N HIS A 32 -12.64 -1.46 -5.52
CA HIS A 32 -11.65 -2.07 -6.43
C HIS A 32 -10.18 -1.66 -6.26
N ARG A 33 -9.86 -0.65 -5.44
CA ARG A 33 -8.49 -0.12 -5.30
C ARG A 33 -8.07 0.21 -3.88
N ARG A 34 -8.97 0.17 -2.90
CA ARG A 34 -8.65 0.49 -1.51
C ARG A 34 -8.46 -0.80 -0.72
N LEU A 35 -7.25 -1.01 -0.22
CA LEU A 35 -6.91 -2.19 0.56
C LEU A 35 -6.87 -1.81 2.04
N TYR A 36 -7.75 -2.39 2.85
CA TYR A 36 -7.65 -2.34 4.31
C TYR A 36 -6.91 -3.58 4.79
N LEU A 37 -5.78 -3.34 5.44
CA LEU A 37 -5.02 -4.34 6.17
C LEU A 37 -5.52 -4.35 7.61
N HIS A 38 -6.36 -5.32 7.95
CA HIS A 38 -6.92 -5.45 9.29
C HIS A 38 -5.99 -6.19 10.24
N PHE A 39 -5.34 -7.24 9.74
CA PHE A 39 -4.46 -8.06 10.54
C PHE A 39 -3.41 -8.74 9.67
N ILE A 40 -2.17 -8.76 10.16
CA ILE A 40 -1.08 -9.49 9.53
C ILE A 40 -0.10 -9.98 10.59
N ILE A 41 0.14 -11.28 10.59
CA ILE A 41 1.22 -11.92 11.32
C ILE A 41 2.15 -12.56 10.30
N SER A 42 3.45 -12.29 10.39
CA SER A 42 4.45 -13.05 9.63
C SER A 42 4.60 -14.44 10.26
N ARG A 43 4.33 -15.51 9.50
CA ARG A 43 4.46 -16.90 9.98
C ARG A 43 5.92 -17.32 10.17
N SER A 44 6.84 -16.72 9.44
CA SER A 44 8.28 -16.98 9.60
C SER A 44 9.04 -15.71 9.93
N LYS A 45 9.93 -15.81 10.92
CA LYS A 45 10.86 -14.73 11.28
C LYS A 45 11.68 -14.35 10.03
N ASN A 46 11.72 -13.07 9.71
CA ASN A 46 12.49 -12.49 8.59
C ASN A 46 12.12 -12.93 7.17
N ARG A 47 11.02 -13.67 6.94
CA ARG A 47 10.56 -14.01 5.58
C ARG A 47 9.36 -13.19 5.10
N GLY A 48 8.42 -12.90 5.99
CA GLY A 48 7.32 -11.99 5.68
C GLY A 48 7.81 -10.54 5.78
N ASN A 49 8.32 -9.98 4.69
CA ASN A 49 8.69 -8.57 4.65
C ASN A 49 7.43 -7.72 4.40
N THR A 50 6.69 -7.42 5.45
CA THR A 50 5.48 -6.58 5.36
C THR A 50 5.78 -5.18 4.79
N GLN A 51 7.01 -4.68 4.93
CA GLN A 51 7.40 -3.40 4.33
C GLN A 51 7.39 -3.49 2.80
N ASN A 52 8.01 -4.54 2.25
CA ASN A 52 7.98 -4.79 0.81
C ASN A 52 6.56 -5.02 0.32
N LEU A 53 5.76 -5.81 1.04
CA LEU A 53 4.36 -6.07 0.66
C LEU A 53 3.55 -4.76 0.55
N ILE A 54 3.68 -3.87 1.55
CA ILE A 54 3.01 -2.57 1.54
C ILE A 54 3.55 -1.67 0.42
N SER A 55 4.88 -1.68 0.19
CA SER A 55 5.50 -0.93 -0.91
C SER A 55 4.97 -1.38 -2.27
N ASP A 56 4.91 -2.68 -2.52
CA ASP A 56 4.41 -3.26 -3.76
C ASP A 56 2.95 -2.87 -4.01
N TRP A 57 2.10 -2.89 -2.98
CA TRP A 57 0.71 -2.43 -3.12
C TRP A 57 0.62 -0.94 -3.47
N ILE A 58 1.46 -0.12 -2.86
CA ILE A 58 1.53 1.32 -3.17
C ILE A 58 2.00 1.54 -4.60
N GLU A 59 3.04 0.84 -5.04
CA GLU A 59 3.59 0.93 -6.40
C GLU A 59 2.59 0.46 -7.46
N ARG A 60 1.77 -0.55 -7.13
CA ARG A 60 0.64 -1.02 -7.95
C ARG A 60 -0.55 -0.06 -7.95
N GLY A 61 -0.49 1.03 -7.17
CA GLY A 61 -1.50 2.10 -7.17
C GLY A 61 -2.70 1.86 -6.24
N TYR A 62 -2.59 0.94 -5.27
CA TYR A 62 -3.64 0.75 -4.27
C TYR A 62 -3.64 1.89 -3.23
N ASP A 63 -4.85 2.27 -2.79
CA ASP A 63 -5.07 3.12 -1.61
C ASP A 63 -4.99 2.22 -0.37
N VAL A 64 -3.77 2.03 0.15
CA VAL A 64 -3.51 1.16 1.30
C VAL A 64 -3.89 1.87 2.60
N ARG A 65 -4.65 1.17 3.44
CA ARG A 65 -5.08 1.58 4.77
C ARG A 65 -4.76 0.48 5.77
N VAL A 66 -4.20 0.82 6.92
CA VAL A 66 -3.87 -0.16 7.96
C VAL A 66 -4.67 0.13 9.20
N VAL A 67 -5.47 -0.84 9.65
CA VAL A 67 -6.38 -0.66 10.78
C VAL A 67 -5.64 -1.00 12.07
N MET A 68 -5.70 -0.09 13.06
CA MET A 68 -5.11 -0.23 14.40
C MET A 68 -3.72 -0.89 14.42
N PRO A 69 -2.72 -0.37 13.68
CA PRO A 69 -1.40 -0.97 13.63
C PRO A 69 -0.74 -0.97 15.01
N ARG A 70 -0.02 -2.05 15.35
CA ARG A 70 0.80 -2.12 16.56
C ARG A 70 1.99 -1.14 16.48
N PRO A 71 2.59 -0.70 17.60
CA PRO A 71 3.65 0.32 17.60
C PRO A 71 4.83 0.06 16.64
N ILE A 72 5.28 -1.20 16.53
CA ILE A 72 6.36 -1.55 15.58
C ILE A 72 5.92 -1.32 14.12
N MET A 73 4.68 -1.64 13.78
CA MET A 73 4.13 -1.38 12.45
C MET A 73 3.93 0.13 12.21
N GLN A 74 3.53 0.89 13.23
CA GLN A 74 3.41 2.35 13.13
C GLN A 74 4.73 2.98 12.68
N HIS A 75 5.86 2.61 13.29
CA HIS A 75 7.19 3.11 12.87
C HIS A 75 7.56 2.77 11.43
N ILE A 76 7.07 1.66 10.89
CA ILE A 76 7.24 1.29 9.49
C ILE A 76 6.36 2.21 8.61
N LEU A 77 5.10 2.36 8.98
CA LEU A 77 4.12 3.15 8.25
C LEU A 77 4.48 4.64 8.20
N GLU A 78 5.07 5.19 9.27
CA GLU A 78 5.62 6.55 9.30
C GLU A 78 6.65 6.78 8.19
N LYS A 79 7.54 5.81 7.94
CA LYS A 79 8.54 5.88 6.86
C LYS A 79 7.90 5.90 5.48
N PHE A 80 6.74 5.26 5.32
CA PHE A 80 5.93 5.30 4.11
C PHE A 80 4.96 6.49 4.06
N GLN A 81 5.12 7.47 4.97
CA GLN A 81 4.31 8.69 5.05
C GLN A 81 2.82 8.41 5.32
N PHE A 82 2.52 7.31 6.00
CA PHE A 82 1.18 7.10 6.53
C PHE A 82 0.98 8.01 7.73
N VAL A 83 -0.25 8.49 7.89
CA VAL A 83 -0.68 9.28 9.03
C VAL A 83 -1.89 8.61 9.68
N PRO A 84 -2.03 8.70 11.01
CA PRO A 84 -3.21 8.22 11.71
C PRO A 84 -4.44 9.04 11.28
N TYR A 85 -5.56 8.36 11.16
CA TYR A 85 -6.86 8.89 10.80
C TYR A 85 -7.95 8.10 11.55
N ARG A 86 -9.13 8.70 11.70
CA ARG A 86 -10.27 8.07 12.38
C ARG A 86 -11.38 7.81 11.39
N GLU A 87 -11.83 6.56 11.30
CA GLU A 87 -12.84 6.14 10.34
C GLU A 87 -13.77 5.11 10.98
N SER A 88 -15.05 5.14 10.60
CA SER A 88 -16.03 4.15 11.03
C SER A 88 -16.00 2.95 10.09
N LEU A 89 -15.80 1.75 10.64
CA LEU A 89 -15.79 0.48 9.92
C LEU A 89 -16.82 -0.48 10.57
N PRO A 90 -18.13 -0.20 10.42
CA PRO A 90 -19.19 -0.88 11.16
C PRO A 90 -19.33 -2.36 10.81
N ASP A 91 -18.80 -2.79 9.66
CA ASP A 91 -18.82 -4.19 9.23
C ASP A 91 -17.95 -5.10 10.13
N TRP A 92 -16.99 -4.51 10.86
CA TRP A 92 -15.98 -5.27 11.62
C TRP A 92 -15.76 -4.76 13.04
N TYR A 93 -16.07 -3.50 13.32
CA TYR A 93 -15.79 -2.87 14.60
C TYR A 93 -16.98 -2.07 15.10
N GLU A 94 -17.22 -2.15 16.41
CA GLU A 94 -18.19 -1.31 17.09
C GLU A 94 -17.59 0.10 17.27
N GLY A 95 -17.79 0.95 16.27
CA GLY A 95 -17.49 2.39 16.35
C GLY A 95 -16.36 2.88 15.45
N ILE A 96 -15.78 4.03 15.85
CA ILE A 96 -14.72 4.70 15.12
C ILE A 96 -13.37 4.08 15.51
N VAL A 97 -12.65 3.58 14.52
CA VAL A 97 -11.33 2.97 14.71
C VAL A 97 -10.22 3.85 14.13
N GLU A 98 -9.01 3.66 14.66
CA GLU A 98 -7.81 4.26 14.09
C GLU A 98 -7.39 3.51 12.83
N ILE A 99 -7.15 4.27 11.77
CA ILE A 99 -6.67 3.79 10.48
C ILE A 99 -5.50 4.65 10.06
N TRP A 100 -4.41 4.02 9.68
CA TRP A 100 -3.26 4.67 9.10
C TRP A 100 -3.40 4.67 7.58
N ARG A 101 -3.26 5.84 6.95
CA ARG A 101 -3.37 6.00 5.49
C ARG A 101 -2.35 6.99 4.97
N ARG A 102 -1.99 6.88 3.69
CA ARG A 102 -1.21 7.94 3.03
C ARG A 102 -2.13 9.09 2.64
N PRO A 103 -1.82 10.35 3.01
CA PRO A 103 -2.48 11.49 2.40
C PRO A 103 -2.25 11.41 0.90
N LYS A 104 -3.31 11.44 0.09
CA LYS A 104 -3.13 11.68 -1.33
C LYS A 104 -2.48 13.06 -1.43
N VAL A 105 -1.25 13.12 -1.91
CA VAL A 105 -0.69 14.38 -2.38
C VAL A 105 -1.70 14.84 -3.42
N GLN A 106 -2.51 15.84 -3.06
CA GLN A 106 -3.26 16.56 -4.05
C GLN A 106 -2.17 17.13 -4.94
N LEU A 107 -1.90 16.48 -6.07
CA LEU A 107 -1.36 17.20 -7.20
C LEU A 107 -2.36 18.33 -7.37
N ARG A 108 -1.99 19.51 -6.85
CA ARG A 108 -2.69 20.74 -7.18
C ARG A 108 -2.66 20.74 -8.69
N SER A 109 -3.82 20.52 -9.30
CA SER A 109 -4.09 20.85 -10.68
C SER A 109 -3.92 22.36 -10.80
N GLY A 110 -2.65 22.79 -10.84
CA GLY A 110 -2.24 24.14 -11.13
C GLY A 110 -2.41 24.35 -12.61
N LEU A 111 -3.62 24.70 -13.03
CA LEU A 111 -3.76 25.63 -14.12
C LEU A 111 -3.67 27.03 -13.52
N PRO A 112 -2.74 27.84 -14.03
CA PRO A 112 -3.15 29.09 -14.63
C PRO A 112 -2.70 29.11 -16.09
N GLY A 113 -3.61 29.53 -16.96
CA GLY A 113 -3.38 29.55 -18.40
C GLY A 113 -2.17 30.37 -18.83
N LYS A 114 -1.55 29.90 -19.91
CA LYS A 114 -1.17 30.75 -21.04
C LYS A 114 -1.07 29.87 -22.27
N ALA A 115 -1.85 30.21 -23.28
CA ALA A 115 -1.56 29.83 -24.64
C ALA A 115 -0.19 30.41 -25.00
N ASP A 116 0.73 29.56 -25.42
CA ASP A 116 1.72 29.93 -26.42
C ASP A 116 2.16 28.68 -27.18
N SER A 117 1.66 28.63 -28.40
CA SER A 117 2.14 27.93 -29.57
C SER A 117 3.65 27.70 -29.55
N PHE A 118 4.11 26.45 -29.62
CA PHE A 118 5.35 26.14 -30.35
C PHE A 118 5.27 24.76 -31.00
N GLN A 119 5.33 24.83 -32.32
CA GLN A 119 5.46 23.77 -33.31
C GLN A 119 6.89 23.19 -33.24
N GLY A 120 7.05 21.87 -33.29
CA GLY A 120 8.35 21.30 -33.69
C GLY A 120 8.76 19.93 -33.14
N LYS A 121 8.46 18.91 -33.96
CA LYS A 121 9.31 17.73 -34.28
C LYS A 121 9.35 16.53 -33.30
N GLU A 122 8.73 15.45 -33.80
CA GLU A 122 9.26 14.06 -33.88
C GLU A 122 10.78 13.93 -33.62
N ARG A 123 11.34 12.89 -32.99
CA ARG A 123 11.00 11.46 -33.06
C ARG A 123 11.76 10.71 -31.94
N LEU A 124 11.09 9.69 -31.41
CA LEU A 124 11.53 8.48 -30.71
C LEU A 124 13.05 8.23 -30.53
N SER A 125 13.44 7.89 -29.31
CA SER A 125 14.30 6.72 -29.02
C SER A 125 14.05 6.25 -27.59
N ILE A 126 13.38 5.11 -27.48
CA ILE A 126 13.17 4.35 -26.25
C ILE A 126 14.51 3.70 -25.91
N SER A 127 15.12 4.05 -24.79
CA SER A 127 16.15 3.21 -24.17
C SER A 127 15.66 2.73 -22.81
N SER A 128 15.51 1.42 -22.74
CA SER A 128 15.34 0.62 -21.54
C SER A 128 16.48 0.90 -20.56
N SER A 129 16.15 1.34 -19.36
CA SER A 129 17.02 1.21 -18.19
C SER A 129 16.16 0.79 -17.01
N ILE A 130 16.16 -0.52 -16.81
CA ILE A 130 15.68 -1.21 -15.61
C ILE A 130 16.42 -0.59 -14.43
N ASN A 131 15.68 0.05 -13.54
CA ASN A 131 16.22 0.76 -12.39
C ASN A 131 16.59 -0.28 -11.31
N SER A 132 17.79 -0.83 -11.43
CA SER A 132 18.42 -1.70 -10.44
C SER A 132 18.85 -0.89 -9.22
N ARG A 133 17.92 -0.52 -8.35
CA ARG A 133 18.27 0.21 -7.13
C ARG A 133 17.31 -0.12 -5.99
N TRP A 134 17.41 -1.30 -5.39
CA TRP A 134 17.07 -1.56 -3.96
C TRP A 134 17.76 -2.84 -3.46
N GLN A 135 19.09 -2.86 -3.49
CA GLN A 135 19.87 -3.70 -2.56
C GLN A 135 20.41 -2.78 -1.48
N ARG A 136 19.81 -2.84 -0.28
CA ARG A 136 20.37 -2.53 1.05
C ARG A 136 19.25 -2.14 2.00
N TYR A 137 18.74 -3.11 2.77
CA TYR A 137 18.40 -2.89 4.18
C TYR A 137 18.49 -4.23 4.93
N PRO A 138 19.59 -4.50 5.65
CA PRO A 138 19.71 -5.66 6.51
C PRO A 138 18.91 -5.42 7.81
N GLY A 139 18.07 -6.38 8.17
CA GLY A 139 17.66 -6.67 9.54
C GLY A 139 16.84 -5.61 10.27
N TYR A 140 15.52 -5.77 10.30
CA TYR A 140 14.72 -5.33 11.44
C TYR A 140 13.77 -6.44 11.89
N PHE A 141 14.04 -6.91 13.10
CA PHE A 141 13.35 -7.97 13.82
C PHE A 141 11.93 -7.54 14.20
N CYS A 142 10.95 -8.42 13.96
CA CYS A 142 9.77 -8.54 14.81
C CYS A 142 9.93 -9.85 15.60
N VAL A 143 9.92 -9.74 16.92
CA VAL A 143 9.71 -10.85 17.86
C VAL A 143 8.21 -10.93 18.15
#